data_AF-A0A7C3HMY0-F1
#
_entry.id   AF-A0A7C3HMY0-F1
#
_cell.length_a   1.000
_cell.length_b   1.000
_cell.length_c   1.000
_cell.angle_alpha   90.00
_cell.angle_beta   90.00
_cell.angle_gamma   90.00
#
_symmetry.space_group_name_H-M   'P 1'
#
loop_
_entity.id
_entity.type
_entity.pdbx_description
1 polymer ?
#
loop_
_entity_poly.entity_id
_entity_poly.type
_entity_poly.pdbx_seq_one_letter_code
_entity_poly.pdbx_strand_id
1 'polypeptide(L)'
;MKRAHRYSVLPCVIAEMEGAVATWRATGAEFVLPLILALLGDALARADRVDEAQAALAEALRAAGRTGERFWEPEVHRLRGELLLRGGAPGAAAEAFHRALETAREQRARSLELRAAMSLCRLPPRGGAQEGAARARLAGAYAAFTEGFETADLRAARALLRAAGRDRPPSRAGSGTRAG
;
A
#
# COMPACT_ATOMS: atom_id res chain seq x y z
N MET A 1 20.38 14.58 -8.80
CA MET A 1 19.49 15.76 -9.00
C MET A 1 18.34 15.50 -9.98
N LYS A 2 17.41 14.56 -9.70
CA LYS A 2 16.19 14.35 -10.54
C LYS A 2 14.87 14.34 -9.74
N ARG A 3 14.88 14.56 -8.42
CA ARG A 3 13.66 14.53 -7.58
C ARG A 3 12.97 15.89 -7.42
N ALA A 4 13.70 17.01 -7.57
CA ALA A 4 13.19 18.35 -7.27
C ALA A 4 12.06 18.84 -8.21
N HIS A 5 12.01 18.36 -9.46
CA HIS A 5 11.03 18.83 -10.44
C HIS A 5 9.67 18.10 -10.37
N ARG A 6 9.57 17.00 -9.61
CA ARG A 6 8.36 16.16 -9.55
C ARG A 6 7.36 16.59 -8.46
N TYR A 7 7.69 17.63 -7.70
CA TYR A 7 6.94 18.08 -6.53
C TYR A 7 6.56 19.56 -6.56
N SER A 8 6.81 20.29 -7.66
CA SER A 8 6.50 21.73 -7.74
C SER A 8 5.01 22.04 -7.61
N VAL A 9 4.13 21.08 -7.89
CA VAL A 9 2.67 21.21 -7.79
C VAL A 9 2.09 20.69 -6.48
N LEU A 10 2.87 19.97 -5.66
CA LEU A 10 2.37 19.39 -4.40
C LEU A 10 1.84 20.44 -3.42
N PRO A 11 2.49 21.61 -3.21
CA PRO A 11 1.96 22.61 -2.28
C PRO A 11 0.59 23.15 -2.69
N CYS A 12 0.36 23.37 -3.99
CA CYS A 12 -0.93 23.81 -4.53
C CYS A 12 -2.01 22.74 -4.32
N VAL A 13 -1.70 21.49 -4.67
CA VAL A 13 -2.61 20.35 -4.48
C VAL A 13 -2.97 20.16 -3.01
N ILE A 14 -2.00 20.27 -2.10
CA ILE A 14 -2.26 20.15 -0.66
C ILE A 14 -3.19 21.26 -0.17
N ALA A 15 -2.94 22.51 -0.57
CA ALA A 15 -3.78 23.64 -0.18
C ALA A 15 -5.22 23.51 -0.68
N GLU A 16 -5.41 23.07 -1.94
CA GLU A 16 -6.75 22.80 -2.49
C GLU A 16 -7.47 21.69 -1.73
N MET A 17 -6.75 20.61 -1.37
CA MET A 17 -7.32 19.50 -0.62
C MET A 17 -7.67 19.89 0.83
N GLU A 18 -6.83 20.67 1.49
CA GLU A 18 -7.10 21.22 2.82
C GLU A 18 -8.36 22.12 2.79
N GLY A 19 -8.50 22.96 1.76
CA GLY A 19 -9.69 23.77 1.52
C GLY A 19 -10.95 22.93 1.31
N ALA A 20 -10.87 21.91 0.45
CA ALA A 20 -11.98 20.98 0.22
C ALA A 20 -12.41 20.27 1.51
N VAL A 21 -11.47 19.77 2.32
CA VAL A 21 -11.78 19.16 3.62
C VAL A 21 -12.49 20.15 4.55
N ALA A 22 -12.04 21.41 4.61
CA ALA A 22 -12.68 22.43 5.44
C ALA A 22 -14.12 22.71 4.98
N THR A 23 -14.36 22.83 3.67
CA THR A 23 -15.72 23.01 3.12
C THR A 23 -16.61 21.81 3.41
N TRP A 24 -16.12 20.58 3.23
CA TRP A 24 -16.89 19.36 3.50
C TRP A 24 -17.25 19.21 4.98
N ARG A 25 -16.34 19.56 5.90
CA ARG A 25 -16.65 19.59 7.33
C ARG A 25 -17.76 20.60 7.64
N ALA A 26 -17.76 21.76 6.98
CA ALA A 26 -18.75 22.81 7.21
C ALA A 26 -20.18 22.44 6.75
N THR A 27 -20.32 21.51 5.80
CA THR A 27 -21.65 21.04 5.35
C THR A 27 -22.24 19.94 6.22
N GLY A 28 -21.45 19.36 7.14
CA GLY A 28 -21.86 18.21 7.96
C GLY A 28 -22.01 16.90 7.16
N ALA A 29 -21.78 16.94 5.84
CA ALA A 29 -21.76 15.76 5.01
C ALA A 29 -20.43 15.03 5.20
N GLU A 30 -20.42 13.95 5.97
CA GLU A 30 -19.21 13.16 6.18
C GLU A 30 -18.94 12.13 5.05
N PHE A 31 -19.78 12.14 4.00
CA PHE A 31 -19.64 11.29 2.82
C PHE A 31 -18.39 11.67 2.01
N VAL A 32 -17.58 10.68 1.65
CA VAL A 32 -16.27 10.80 0.94
C VAL A 32 -15.12 11.33 1.80
N LEU A 33 -15.37 11.85 3.01
CA LEU A 33 -14.34 12.42 3.87
C LEU A 33 -13.18 11.44 4.17
N PRO A 34 -13.41 10.13 4.47
CA PRO A 34 -12.30 9.19 4.68
C PRO A 34 -11.39 9.05 3.45
N LEU A 35 -11.94 9.08 2.24
CA LEU A 35 -11.18 9.02 0.99
C LEU A 35 -10.32 10.27 0.82
N ILE A 36 -10.89 11.47 1.01
CA ILE A 36 -10.16 12.73 0.83
C ILE A 36 -9.01 12.82 1.83
N LEU A 37 -9.25 12.47 3.10
CA LEU A 37 -8.22 12.44 4.15
C LEU A 37 -7.11 11.42 3.83
N ALA A 38 -7.43 10.28 3.23
CA ALA A 38 -6.43 9.32 2.79
C ALA A 38 -5.52 9.88 1.68
N LEU A 39 -6.11 10.54 0.68
CA LEU A 39 -5.38 11.18 -0.41
C LEU A 39 -4.51 12.34 0.11
N LEU A 40 -5.05 13.14 1.05
CA LEU A 40 -4.32 14.23 1.69
C LEU A 40 -3.12 13.68 2.47
N GLY A 41 -3.31 12.59 3.21
CA GLY A 41 -2.24 11.88 3.89
C GLY A 41 -1.12 11.42 2.95
N ASP A 42 -1.44 10.85 1.78
CA ASP A 42 -0.42 10.48 0.78
C ASP A 42 0.30 11.71 0.20
N ALA A 43 -0.42 12.80 -0.06
CA ALA A 43 0.16 14.04 -0.57
C ALA A 43 1.13 14.68 0.45
N LEU A 44 0.70 14.79 1.71
CA LEU A 44 1.53 15.27 2.83
C LEU A 44 2.77 14.38 3.02
N ALA A 45 2.59 13.06 2.97
CA ALA A 45 3.69 12.10 3.06
C ALA A 45 4.73 12.26 1.95
N ARG A 46 4.30 12.65 0.74
CA ARG A 46 5.20 12.92 -0.41
C ARG A 46 5.89 14.27 -0.30
N ALA A 47 5.31 15.21 0.46
CA ALA A 47 5.87 16.51 0.78
C ALA A 47 6.73 16.51 2.06
N ASP A 48 7.03 15.33 2.62
CA ASP A 48 7.81 15.16 3.87
C ASP A 48 7.16 15.77 5.13
N ARG A 49 5.87 16.11 5.05
CA ARG A 49 5.03 16.58 6.18
C ARG A 49 4.49 15.36 6.95
N VAL A 50 5.40 14.59 7.57
CA VAL A 50 5.11 13.26 8.12
C VAL A 50 4.06 13.28 9.24
N ASP A 51 4.18 14.19 10.21
CA ASP A 51 3.26 14.24 11.35
C ASP A 51 1.83 14.59 10.90
N GLU A 52 1.71 15.52 9.94
CA GLU A 52 0.43 15.91 9.37
C GLU A 52 -0.17 14.80 8.52
N ALA A 53 0.66 14.07 7.78
CA ALA A 53 0.23 12.88 7.05
C ALA A 53 -0.33 11.81 8.02
N GLN A 54 0.34 11.56 9.14
CA GLN A 54 -0.14 10.63 10.16
C GLN A 54 -1.46 11.10 10.77
N ALA A 55 -1.58 12.40 11.08
CA ALA A 55 -2.82 12.97 11.62
C ALA A 55 -3.99 12.81 10.65
N ALA A 56 -3.79 13.13 9.36
CA ALA A 56 -4.81 12.98 8.32
C ALA A 56 -5.26 11.52 8.15
N LEU A 57 -4.32 10.56 8.12
CA LEU A 57 -4.65 9.13 8.03
C LEU A 57 -5.36 8.60 9.29
N ALA A 58 -4.98 9.08 10.48
CA ALA A 58 -5.67 8.72 11.71
C ALA A 58 -7.11 9.26 11.72
N GLU A 59 -7.31 10.48 11.22
CA GLU A 59 -8.64 11.05 11.05
C GLU A 59 -9.48 10.28 10.04
N ALA A 60 -8.89 9.86 8.91
CA ALA A 60 -9.59 9.05 7.92
C ALA A 60 -10.21 7.78 8.53
N LEU A 61 -9.45 7.08 9.39
CA LEU A 61 -9.95 5.89 10.11
C LEU A 61 -11.06 6.22 11.11
N ARG A 62 -10.95 7.34 11.83
CA ARG A 62 -12.01 7.79 12.75
C ARG A 62 -13.28 8.16 12.00
N ALA A 63 -13.17 8.88 10.89
CA ALA A 63 -14.30 9.23 10.03
C ALA A 63 -14.97 7.97 9.48
N ALA A 64 -14.21 7.02 8.90
CA ALA A 64 -14.74 5.74 8.42
C ALA A 64 -15.47 4.94 9.51
N GLY A 65 -14.94 4.99 10.75
CA GLY A 65 -15.57 4.37 11.90
C GLY A 65 -16.90 4.99 12.32
N ARG A 66 -17.03 6.32 12.23
CA ARG A 66 -18.25 7.06 12.59
C ARG A 66 -19.32 6.99 11.51
N THR A 67 -18.95 7.09 10.24
CA THR A 67 -19.90 7.12 9.10
C THR A 67 -20.26 5.74 8.59
N GLY A 68 -19.45 4.72 8.87
CA GLY A 68 -19.54 3.40 8.25
C GLY A 68 -18.93 3.33 6.84
N GLU A 69 -18.38 4.43 6.31
CA GLU A 69 -17.72 4.47 5.00
C GLU A 69 -16.31 3.88 5.04
N ARG A 70 -16.27 2.55 5.08
CA ARG A 70 -15.04 1.79 5.29
C ARG A 70 -14.35 1.34 4.00
N PHE A 71 -14.93 1.62 2.84
CA PHE A 71 -14.45 1.11 1.54
C PHE A 71 -12.98 1.46 1.22
N TRP A 72 -12.43 2.51 1.84
CA TRP A 72 -11.04 2.94 1.65
C TRP A 72 -10.12 2.65 2.84
N GLU A 73 -10.66 2.05 3.91
CA GLU A 73 -9.93 1.68 5.12
C GLU A 73 -8.66 0.83 4.83
N PRO A 74 -8.68 -0.14 3.88
CA PRO A 74 -7.47 -0.86 3.51
C PRO A 74 -6.35 0.05 2.99
N GLU A 75 -6.70 1.04 2.17
CA GLU A 75 -5.72 1.96 1.59
C GLU A 75 -5.14 2.89 2.66
N VAL A 76 -5.95 3.31 3.63
CA VAL A 76 -5.46 4.10 4.77
C VAL A 76 -4.44 3.32 5.59
N HIS A 77 -4.72 2.05 5.88
CA HIS A 77 -3.77 1.16 6.55
C HIS A 77 -2.48 0.97 5.73
N ARG A 78 -2.60 0.80 4.41
CA ARG A 78 -1.44 0.69 3.53
C ARG A 78 -0.58 1.96 3.55
N LEU A 79 -1.19 3.15 3.43
CA LEU A 79 -0.46 4.43 3.47
C LEU A 79 0.25 4.65 4.81
N ARG A 80 -0.37 4.26 5.93
CA ARG A 80 0.30 4.28 7.24
C ARG A 80 1.54 3.37 7.25
N GLY A 81 1.45 2.19 6.66
CA GLY A 81 2.59 1.27 6.53
C GLY A 81 3.73 1.87 5.70
N GLU A 82 3.42 2.57 4.60
CA GLU A 82 4.42 3.27 3.78
C GLU A 82 5.13 4.39 4.55
N LEU A 83 4.39 5.16 5.34
CA LEU A 83 4.96 6.20 6.23
C LEU A 83 5.90 5.58 7.28
N LEU A 84 5.47 4.53 7.95
CA LEU A 84 6.27 3.81 8.95
C LEU A 84 7.54 3.22 8.34
N LEU A 85 7.44 2.68 7.13
CA LEU A 85 8.58 2.13 6.41
C LEU A 85 9.62 3.21 6.08
N ARG A 86 9.16 4.38 5.60
CA ARG A 86 10.04 5.55 5.36
C ARG A 86 10.71 6.05 6.65
N GLY A 87 9.98 6.00 7.76
CA GLY A 87 10.48 6.34 9.09
C GLY A 87 11.41 5.30 9.73
N GLY A 88 11.80 4.24 9.02
CA GLY A 88 12.73 3.23 9.53
C GLY A 88 12.10 2.22 10.50
N ALA A 89 10.77 2.07 10.49
CA ALA A 89 10.04 1.13 11.33
C ALA A 89 9.42 -0.03 10.51
N PRO A 90 10.23 -0.91 9.88
CA PRO A 90 9.73 -1.96 9.00
C PRO A 90 8.83 -3.00 9.70
N GLY A 91 8.92 -3.13 11.03
CA GLY A 91 8.06 -4.04 11.80
C GLY A 91 6.63 -3.51 11.88
N ALA A 92 6.49 -2.27 12.35
CA ALA A 92 5.21 -1.57 12.39
C ALA A 92 4.62 -1.39 10.98
N ALA A 93 5.46 -1.17 9.97
CA ALA A 93 5.03 -1.14 8.58
C ALA A 93 4.41 -2.47 8.13
N ALA A 94 5.03 -3.60 8.47
CA ALA A 94 4.51 -4.92 8.16
C ALA A 94 3.14 -5.17 8.80
N GLU A 95 2.98 -4.81 10.08
CA GLU A 95 1.70 -4.91 10.79
C GLU A 95 0.61 -4.07 10.11
N ALA A 96 0.93 -2.83 9.71
CA ALA A 96 0.01 -1.97 8.99
C ALA A 96 -0.39 -2.54 7.61
N PHE A 97 0.55 -3.14 6.88
CA PHE A 97 0.25 -3.80 5.61
C PHE A 97 -0.56 -5.09 5.78
N HIS A 98 -0.33 -5.85 6.86
CA HIS A 98 -1.15 -7.01 7.18
C HIS A 98 -2.59 -6.61 7.49
N ARG A 99 -2.79 -5.58 8.32
CA ARG A 99 -4.10 -4.97 8.56
C ARG A 99 -4.80 -4.54 7.27
N ALA A 100 -4.08 -3.84 6.38
CA ALA A 100 -4.62 -3.45 5.08
C ALA A 100 -5.11 -4.65 4.26
N LEU A 101 -4.34 -5.74 4.25
CA LEU A 101 -4.64 -6.95 3.48
C LEU A 101 -5.83 -7.72 4.08
N GLU A 102 -5.93 -7.80 5.40
CA GLU A 102 -7.08 -8.39 6.11
C GLU A 102 -8.36 -7.62 5.82
N THR A 103 -8.35 -6.30 6.02
CA THR A 103 -9.52 -5.46 5.75
C THR A 103 -9.91 -5.49 4.27
N ALA A 104 -8.95 -5.49 3.34
CA ALA A 104 -9.26 -5.60 1.91
C ALA A 104 -9.96 -6.93 1.57
N ARG A 105 -9.56 -8.03 2.21
CA ARG A 105 -10.18 -9.35 2.00
C ARG A 105 -11.59 -9.40 2.55
N GLU A 106 -11.79 -8.90 3.77
CA GLU A 106 -13.12 -8.80 4.40
C GLU A 106 -14.09 -8.00 3.52
N GLN A 107 -13.61 -6.89 2.96
CA GLN A 107 -14.37 -6.04 2.06
C GLN A 107 -14.45 -6.54 0.61
N ARG A 108 -13.74 -7.64 0.29
CA ARG A 108 -13.57 -8.15 -1.09
C ARG A 108 -13.02 -7.11 -2.07
N ALA A 109 -12.23 -6.16 -1.58
CA ALA A 109 -11.62 -5.07 -2.35
C ALA A 109 -10.32 -5.54 -3.04
N ARG A 110 -10.46 -6.22 -4.19
CA ARG A 110 -9.34 -6.88 -4.88
C ARG A 110 -8.17 -5.98 -5.25
N SER A 111 -8.45 -4.78 -5.75
CA SER A 111 -7.42 -3.78 -6.09
C SER A 111 -6.62 -3.35 -4.85
N LEU A 112 -7.30 -3.15 -3.73
CA LEU A 112 -6.67 -2.78 -2.47
C LEU A 112 -5.87 -3.94 -1.86
N GLU A 113 -6.39 -5.16 -1.96
CA GLU A 113 -5.67 -6.38 -1.57
C GLU A 113 -4.33 -6.50 -2.34
N LEU A 114 -4.37 -6.28 -3.66
CA LEU A 114 -3.18 -6.32 -4.52
C LEU A 114 -2.14 -5.28 -4.09
N ARG A 115 -2.58 -4.04 -3.82
CA ARG A 115 -1.69 -2.95 -3.40
C ARG A 115 -1.05 -3.23 -2.05
N ALA A 116 -1.80 -3.73 -1.07
CA ALA A 116 -1.27 -4.13 0.23
C ALA A 116 -0.24 -5.28 0.10
N ALA A 117 -0.53 -6.28 -0.72
CA ALA A 117 0.40 -7.39 -0.97
C ALA A 117 1.69 -6.94 -1.66
N MET A 118 1.62 -5.98 -2.59
CA MET A 118 2.80 -5.36 -3.19
C MET A 118 3.65 -4.63 -2.17
N SER A 119 3.04 -3.87 -1.25
CA SER A 119 3.76 -3.19 -0.17
C SER A 119 4.48 -4.18 0.76
N LEU A 120 3.87 -5.32 1.10
CA LEU A 120 4.54 -6.40 1.85
C LEU A 120 5.76 -6.95 1.11
N CYS A 121 5.68 -7.14 -0.21
CA CYS A 121 6.81 -7.63 -1.02
C CYS A 121 7.96 -6.63 -1.12
N ARG A 122 7.74 -5.34 -0.82
CA ARG A 122 8.76 -4.29 -0.85
C ARG A 122 9.46 -4.08 0.48
N LEU A 123 9.01 -4.75 1.54
CA LEU A 123 9.68 -4.69 2.83
C LEU A 123 11.11 -5.25 2.71
N PRO A 124 12.08 -4.68 3.46
CA PRO A 124 13.40 -5.26 3.58
C PRO A 124 13.30 -6.73 4.00
N PRO A 125 14.06 -7.64 3.38
CA PRO A 125 13.98 -9.05 3.69
C PRO A 125 14.37 -9.29 5.15
N ARG A 126 13.50 -9.98 5.89
CA ARG A 126 13.75 -10.46 7.27
C ARG A 126 14.09 -11.95 7.33
N GLY A 127 14.28 -12.58 6.16
CA GLY A 127 14.51 -14.01 5.98
C GLY A 127 13.65 -14.60 4.84
N GLY A 128 14.12 -15.67 4.22
CA GLY A 128 13.52 -16.23 3.00
C GLY A 128 12.08 -16.73 3.16
N ALA A 129 11.69 -17.18 4.35
CA ALA A 129 10.31 -17.62 4.61
C ALA A 129 9.30 -16.47 4.54
N GLN A 130 9.63 -15.31 5.11
CA GLN A 130 8.73 -14.15 5.13
C GLN A 130 8.57 -13.56 3.72
N GLU A 131 9.66 -13.50 2.97
CA GLU A 131 9.66 -13.07 1.57
C GLU A 131 8.82 -14.01 0.68
N GLY A 132 9.02 -15.33 0.83
CA GLY A 132 8.21 -16.34 0.15
C GLY A 132 6.72 -16.21 0.47
N ALA A 133 6.38 -15.95 1.73
CA ALA A 133 5.01 -15.78 2.18
C ALA A 133 4.36 -14.47 1.67
N ALA A 134 5.12 -13.37 1.60
CA ALA A 134 4.65 -12.11 1.00
C ALA A 134 4.37 -12.30 -0.49
N ARG A 135 5.28 -13.00 -1.18
CA ARG A 135 5.14 -13.28 -2.62
C ARG A 135 3.99 -14.22 -2.94
N ALA A 136 3.77 -15.25 -2.13
CA ALA A 136 2.61 -16.14 -2.28
C ALA A 136 1.29 -15.36 -2.15
N ARG A 137 1.21 -14.41 -1.21
CA ARG A 137 0.05 -13.52 -1.07
C ARG A 137 -0.14 -12.64 -2.31
N LEU A 138 0.93 -12.04 -2.84
CA LEU A 138 0.86 -11.23 -4.06
C LEU A 138 0.43 -12.07 -5.28
N ALA A 139 0.94 -13.29 -5.41
CA ALA A 139 0.57 -14.20 -6.48
C ALA A 139 -0.92 -14.57 -6.41
N GLY A 140 -1.43 -14.89 -5.21
CA GLY A 140 -2.85 -15.18 -5.00
C GLY A 140 -3.74 -13.98 -5.32
N ALA A 141 -3.36 -12.77 -4.86
CA ALA A 141 -4.11 -11.55 -5.16
C ALA A 141 -4.11 -11.23 -6.67
N TYR A 142 -2.97 -11.38 -7.35
CA TYR A 142 -2.86 -11.16 -8.80
C TYR A 142 -3.68 -12.17 -9.62
N ALA A 143 -3.67 -13.45 -9.23
CA ALA A 143 -4.40 -14.51 -9.92
C ALA A 143 -5.93 -14.37 -9.81
N ALA A 144 -6.43 -13.60 -8.84
CA ALA A 144 -7.85 -13.35 -8.67
C ALA A 144 -8.44 -12.35 -9.70
N PHE A 145 -7.60 -11.69 -10.50
CA PHE A 145 -8.05 -10.79 -11.56
C PHE A 145 -8.23 -11.53 -12.88
N THR A 146 -9.33 -11.22 -13.58
CA THR A 146 -9.62 -11.73 -14.93
C THR A 146 -9.43 -10.67 -16.01
N GLU A 147 -9.36 -9.39 -15.62
CA GLU A 147 -9.26 -8.23 -16.51
C GLU A 147 -8.38 -7.12 -15.89
N GLY A 148 -8.17 -6.04 -16.64
CA GLY A 148 -7.46 -4.86 -16.13
C GLY A 148 -5.94 -5.00 -16.02
N PHE A 149 -5.34 -6.03 -16.63
CA PHE A 149 -3.90 -6.32 -16.55
C PHE A 149 -2.98 -5.18 -17.04
N GLU A 150 -3.52 -4.20 -17.77
CA GLU A 150 -2.80 -3.02 -18.23
C GLU A 150 -2.89 -1.81 -17.26
N THR A 151 -3.68 -1.91 -16.19
CA THR A 151 -3.68 -0.94 -15.10
C THR A 151 -2.30 -0.84 -14.44
N ALA A 152 -2.01 0.32 -13.85
CA ALA A 152 -0.70 0.56 -13.23
C ALA A 152 -0.38 -0.47 -12.13
N ASP A 153 -1.37 -0.81 -11.30
CA ASP A 153 -1.18 -1.74 -10.18
C ASP A 153 -0.91 -3.17 -10.66
N LEU A 154 -1.67 -3.68 -11.64
CA LEU A 154 -1.45 -5.05 -12.15
C LEU A 154 -0.13 -5.16 -12.92
N ARG A 155 0.27 -4.14 -13.68
CA ARG A 155 1.62 -4.11 -14.30
C ARG A 155 2.73 -4.11 -13.25
N ALA A 156 2.58 -3.34 -12.17
CA ALA A 156 3.55 -3.30 -11.08
C ALA A 156 3.63 -4.64 -10.33
N ALA A 157 2.49 -5.28 -10.04
CA ALA A 157 2.43 -6.59 -9.41
C ALA A 157 3.10 -7.66 -10.26
N ARG A 158 2.84 -7.67 -11.58
CA ARG A 158 3.51 -8.57 -12.54
C ARG A 158 5.02 -8.39 -12.55
N ALA A 159 5.50 -7.16 -12.46
CA ALA A 159 6.94 -6.88 -12.41
C ALA A 159 7.58 -7.44 -11.12
N LEU A 160 6.94 -7.23 -9.96
CA LEU A 160 7.41 -7.77 -8.67
C LEU A 160 7.43 -9.30 -8.66
N LEU A 161 6.39 -9.95 -9.19
CA LEU A 161 6.31 -11.40 -9.30
C LEU A 161 7.39 -11.99 -10.23
N ARG A 162 7.82 -11.25 -11.25
CA ARG A 162 8.90 -11.69 -12.18
C ARG A 162 10.29 -11.47 -11.60
N ALA A 163 10.54 -10.38 -10.90
CA ALA A 163 11.86 -10.03 -10.37
C ALA A 163 12.43 -11.16 -9.51
N ALA A 164 11.65 -11.61 -8.53
CA ALA A 164 12.11 -12.66 -7.62
C ALA A 164 12.16 -14.07 -8.27
N GLY A 165 11.71 -14.23 -9.53
CA GLY A 165 11.87 -15.47 -10.29
C GLY A 165 13.28 -15.61 -10.87
N ARG A 166 14.00 -14.50 -10.99
CA ARG A 166 15.39 -14.43 -11.47
C ARG A 166 16.41 -14.61 -10.36
N ASP A 167 16.03 -14.31 -9.11
CA ASP A 167 16.92 -14.37 -7.93
C ASP A 167 16.93 -15.74 -7.23
N ARG A 168 16.15 -16.72 -7.69
CA ARG A 168 16.20 -18.09 -7.15
C ARG A 168 17.41 -18.81 -7.76
N PRO A 169 18.49 -19.13 -6.99
CA PRO A 169 19.57 -19.93 -7.52
C PRO A 169 19.01 -21.28 -7.99
N PRO A 170 19.56 -21.87 -9.07
CA PRO A 170 19.12 -23.17 -9.53
C PRO A 170 19.22 -24.16 -8.37
N SER A 171 18.08 -24.80 -8.06
CA SER A 171 18.01 -25.91 -7.13
C SER A 171 19.08 -26.92 -7.55
N ARG A 172 20.13 -27.09 -6.74
CA ARG A 172 21.03 -28.24 -6.85
C ARG A 172 20.24 -29.48 -6.45
N ALA A 173 19.37 -29.95 -7.35
CA ALA A 173 18.83 -31.29 -7.29
C ALA A 173 20.01 -32.24 -7.54
N GLY A 174 20.26 -33.10 -6.54
CA GLY A 174 21.48 -33.86 -6.39
C GLY A 174 21.78 -34.74 -7.60
N SER A 175 22.97 -34.55 -8.15
CA SER A 175 23.76 -35.61 -8.75
C SER A 175 24.08 -36.63 -7.64
N GLY A 176 23.27 -37.68 -7.56
CA GLY A 176 23.45 -38.80 -6.66
C GLY A 176 23.44 -40.11 -7.43
N THR A 177 24.57 -40.38 -8.09
CA THR A 177 25.21 -41.70 -8.23
C THR A 177 24.40 -42.84 -8.84
N ARG A 178 24.60 -43.05 -10.15
CA ARG A 178 24.68 -44.42 -10.69
C ARG A 178 26.06 -44.99 -10.34
N ALA A 179 26.07 -46.03 -9.52
CA ALA A 179 27.08 -47.10 -9.47
C ALA A 179 26.21 -48.36 -9.36
N GLY A 180 26.27 -49.33 -10.25
CA GLY A 180 27.45 -50.03 -10.75
C GLY A 180 27.15 -51.48 -10.49
#